data_AF-A0A2H0CPB9-F1
#
_entry.id   AF-A0A2H0CPB9-F1
#
_cell.length_a   1.000
_cell.length_b   1.000
_cell.length_c   1.000
_cell.angle_alpha   90.00
_cell.angle_beta   90.00
_cell.angle_gamma   90.00
#
_symmetry.space_group_name_H-M   'P 1'
#
loop_
_entity.id
_entity.type
_entity.pdbx_description
1 polymer ?
#
loop_
_entity_poly.entity_id
_entity_poly.type
_entity_poly.pdbx_seq_one_letter_code
_entity_poly.pdbx_strand_id
1 'polypeptide(L)' 'MGSVKYYLGRALQLIGLATISAVVFMFFTQMSMEPLLIWSLIGASEFYGGTWLLGNEEG' A
#
# COMPACT_ATOMS: atom_id res chain seq x y z
N MET A 1 -22.29 8.19 6.32
CA MET A 1 -21.02 8.62 5.70
C MET A 1 -20.00 7.53 5.97
N GLY A 2 -19.53 6.74 5.02
CA GLY A 2 -19.96 6.59 3.64
C GLY A 2 -19.25 5.37 3.05
N SER A 3 -20.01 4.32 2.73
CA SER A 3 -19.53 3.02 2.18
C SER A 3 -18.34 3.15 1.21
N VAL A 4 -18.33 4.21 0.39
CA VAL A 4 -17.24 4.58 -0.51
C VAL A 4 -15.89 4.73 0.20
N LYS A 5 -15.78 5.48 1.32
CA LYS A 5 -14.52 5.65 2.06
C LYS A 5 -13.98 4.33 2.61
N TYR A 6 -14.87 3.49 3.14
CA TYR A 6 -14.52 2.14 3.59
C TYR A 6 -13.94 1.28 2.46
N TYR A 7 -14.64 1.20 1.32
CA TYR A 7 -14.13 0.44 0.17
C TYR A 7 -12.85 1.04 -0.42
N LEU A 8 -12.71 2.36 -0.40
CA LEU A 8 -11.54 3.06 -0.91
C LEU A 8 -10.31 2.83 -0.01
N GLY A 9 -10.49 2.86 1.32
CA GLY A 9 -9.44 2.49 2.28
C GLY A 9 -9.02 1.02 2.15
N ARG A 10 -9.97 0.10 2.00
CA ARG A 10 -9.69 -1.33 1.74
C ARG A 10 -9.00 -1.55 0.39
N ALA A 11 -9.43 -0.86 -0.65
CA ALA A 11 -8.77 -0.92 -1.96
C ALA A 11 -7.33 -0.40 -1.88
N LEU A 12 -7.10 0.71 -1.18
CA LEU A 12 -5.75 1.25 -0.99
C LEU A 12 -4.84 0.30 -0.20
N GLN A 13 -5.37 -0.39 0.81
CA GLN A 13 -4.65 -1.46 1.51
C GLN A 13 -4.28 -2.62 0.59
N LEU A 14 -5.22 -3.09 -0.24
CA LEU A 14 -4.96 -4.17 -1.20
C LEU A 14 -3.92 -3.76 -2.26
N ILE A 15 -3.97 -2.51 -2.73
CA ILE A 15 -2.96 -1.95 -3.63
C ILE A 15 -1.60 -1.91 -2.93
N GLY A 16 -1.50 -1.36 -1.73
CA GLY A 16 -0.24 -1.32 -0.98
C GLY A 16 0.36 -2.70 -0.72
N LEU A 17 -0.48 -3.70 -0.40
CA LEU A 17 -0.06 -5.10 -0.27
C LEU A 17 0.46 -5.68 -1.59
N ALA A 18 -0.22 -5.41 -2.70
CA ALA A 18 0.19 -5.84 -4.03
C ALA A 18 1.51 -5.17 -4.44
N THR A 19 1.67 -3.86 -4.18
CA THR A 19 2.89 -3.11 -4.44
C THR A 19 4.07 -3.71 -3.68
N ILE A 20 3.94 -3.95 -2.37
CA ILE A 20 5.00 -4.58 -1.56
C ILE A 20 5.32 -5.98 -2.07
N SER A 21 4.31 -6.78 -2.43
CA SER A 21 4.50 -8.12 -3.00
C SER A 21 5.25 -8.06 -4.34
N ALA A 22 4.96 -7.06 -5.18
CA ALA A 22 5.67 -6.82 -6.43
C ALA A 22 7.13 -6.38 -6.19
N VAL A 23 7.40 -5.59 -5.14
CA VAL A 23 8.78 -5.28 -4.74
C VAL A 23 9.55 -6.52 -4.35
N VAL A 24 8.93 -7.44 -3.59
CA VAL A 24 9.56 -8.72 -3.25
C VAL A 24 9.88 -9.53 -4.50
N PHE A 25 8.99 -9.52 -5.50
CA PHE A 25 9.28 -10.16 -6.79
C PHE A 25 10.44 -9.47 -7.53
N MET A 26 10.44 -8.13 -7.62
CA MET A 26 11.51 -7.36 -8.26
C MET A 26 12.86 -7.49 -7.54
N PHE A 27 12.86 -7.75 -6.23
CA PHE A 27 14.06 -8.05 -5.48
C PHE A 27 14.76 -9.32 -6.00
N PHE A 28 13.98 -10.35 -6.39
CA PHE A 28 14.54 -11.56 -6.99
C PHE A 28 15.04 -11.37 -8.43
N THR A 29 14.66 -10.29 -9.12
CA THR A 29 15.10 -10.01 -10.50
C THR A 29 16.42 -9.22 -10.58
N GLN A 30 17.21 -9.15 -9.50
CA GLN A 30 18.49 -8.43 -9.44
C GLN A 30 18.40 -6.94 -9.78
N MET A 31 17.27 -6.30 -9.49
CA MET A 31 17.10 -4.86 -9.67
C MET A 31 17.95 -4.08 -8.65
N SER A 32 18.43 -2.89 -9.03
CA SER A 32 19.16 -2.00 -8.13
C SER A 32 18.36 -1.70 -6.85
N MET A 33 19.05 -1.48 -5.72
CA MET A 33 18.39 -1.26 -4.42
C MET A 33 17.56 0.02 -4.35
N GLU A 34 17.97 1.08 -5.05
CA GLU A 34 17.30 2.37 -5.04
C GLU A 34 15.82 2.31 -5.49
N PRO A 35 15.46 1.73 -6.66
CA PRO A 35 14.06 1.60 -7.05
C PRO A 35 13.26 0.70 -6.10
N LEU A 36 13.87 -0.36 -5.54
CA LEU A 36 13.20 -1.24 -4.58
C LEU A 36 12.80 -0.49 -3.31
N LEU A 37 13.65 0.42 -2.83
CA LEU A 37 13.35 1.26 -1.66
C LEU A 37 12.22 2.25 -1.95
N ILE A 38 12.23 2.90 -3.13
CA ILE A 38 11.18 3.84 -3.54
C ILE A 38 9.83 3.13 -3.62
N TRP A 39 9.77 1.97 -4.30
CA TRP A 39 8.53 1.21 -4.40
C TRP A 39 8.07 0.63 -3.07
N SER A 40 8.99 0.28 -2.17
CA SER A 40 8.65 -0.14 -0.80
C SER A 40 8.00 0.98 -0.01
N LEU A 41 8.54 2.20 -0.11
CA LEU A 41 7.97 3.39 0.53
C LEU A 41 6.58 3.71 -0.03
N ILE A 42 6.40 3.61 -1.36
CA ILE A 42 5.09 3.79 -2.00
C ILE A 42 4.10 2.76 -1.47
N GLY A 43 4.43 1.47 -1.52
CA GLY A 43 3.52 0.41 -1.05
C GLY A 43 3.18 0.52 0.44
N ALA A 44 4.16 0.89 1.28
CA ALA A 44 3.91 1.17 2.69
C ALA A 44 2.98 2.37 2.87
N SER A 45 3.20 3.46 2.12
CA SER A 45 2.35 4.66 2.19
C SER A 45 0.91 4.39 1.75
N GLU A 46 0.70 3.57 0.73
CA GLU A 46 -0.62 3.15 0.25
C GLU A 46 -1.33 2.29 1.31
N PHE A 47 -0.61 1.35 1.91
CA PHE A 47 -1.16 0.47 2.93
C PHE A 47 -1.57 1.23 4.21
N TYR A 48 -0.65 2.05 4.73
CA TYR A 48 -0.91 2.84 5.93
C TYR A 48 -1.88 4.01 5.68
N GLY A 49 -1.85 4.62 4.49
CA GLY A 49 -2.82 5.61 4.07
C GLY A 49 -4.25 5.04 4.00
N GLY A 50 -4.39 3.80 3.51
CA GLY A 50 -5.67 3.08 3.49
C GLY A 50 -6.16 2.75 4.90
N THR A 51 -5.23 2.35 5.77
CA THR A 51 -5.51 2.08 7.18
C THR A 51 -5.93 3.35 7.93
N TRP A 52 -5.29 4.48 7.67
CA TRP A 52 -5.66 5.77 8.26
C TRP A 52 -7.03 6.26 7.79
N LEU A 53 -7.36 6.05 6.51
CA LEU A 53 -8.69 6.32 5.96
C LEU A 53 -9.80 5.51 6.63
N LEU A 54 -9.50 4.25 7.00
CA LEU A 54 -10.43 3.37 7.72
C LEU A 54 -10.51 3.68 9.22
N GLY A 55 -9.38 3.98 9.87
CA GLY A 55 -9.33 4.29 11.30
C GLY A 55 -10.05 5.59 11.69
N ASN A 56 -10.35 6.46 10.72
CA ASN A 56 -11.13 7.68 10.91
C ASN A 56 -12.66 7.43 10.92
N GLU A 57 -13.12 6.19 10.70
CA GLU A 57 -14.54 5.80 10.83
C GLU A 57 -14.86 5.13 12.19
N GLU A 58 -13.86 4.80 13.01
CA GLU A 58 -14.04 4.18 14.34
C GLU A 58 -13.93 5.18 15.52
N GLY A 59 -13.93 6.50 15.25
CA GLY A 59 -13.86 7.58 16.26
C GLY A 59 -15.20 8.25 16.53
#